data_AF-A0A2V1CNL2-F1
#
_entry.id   AF-A0A2V1CNL2-F1
#
_cell.length_a   1.000
_cell.length_b   1.000
_cell.length_c   1.000
_cell.angle_alpha   90.00
_cell.angle_beta   90.00
_cell.angle_gamma   90.00
#
_symmetry.space_group_name_H-M   'P 1'
#
loop_
_entity.id
_entity.type
_entity.pdbx_description
1 polymer ?
#
loop_
_entity_poly.entity_id
_entity_poly.type
_entity_poly.pdbx_seq_one_letter_code
_entity_poly.pdbx_strand_id
1 'polypeptide(L)'
;MFGLDLARPRLPRDAAKNSSKLKNFRISTKTTPTTPHDNPRQHLQDGKSPSLYGYLSDRIERASANGCELQSSGKVKTGALWSKNKTDLAKQLGELKTELGQLRTQKIAGGSASKLTKIHDIRKSIAKVLTVINANQRSQLRLFYKNKKYLPLDLRPKQTRAIRRRLTKHESGKTLEKTKKRATHFPQRKYAIKAEA
;
A
#
# COMPACT_ATOMS: atom_id res chain seq x y z
N MET A 1 6.93 54.25 -10.88
CA MET A 1 6.92 52.94 -10.20
C MET A 1 6.53 51.87 -11.21
N PHE A 2 7.43 51.57 -12.15
CA PHE A 2 7.22 50.58 -13.20
C PHE A 2 7.91 49.28 -12.79
N GLY A 3 7.14 48.18 -12.82
CA GLY A 3 7.56 46.87 -12.37
C GLY A 3 8.65 46.26 -13.25
N LEU A 4 9.67 45.70 -12.60
CA LEU A 4 10.70 44.88 -13.23
C LEU A 4 10.18 43.45 -13.40
N ASP A 5 9.71 43.12 -14.59
CA ASP A 5 9.49 41.74 -15.05
C ASP A 5 10.86 41.07 -15.29
N LEU A 6 11.33 40.33 -14.29
CA LEU A 6 12.50 39.46 -14.43
C LEU A 6 12.11 38.20 -15.22
N ALA A 7 12.23 38.30 -16.55
CA ALA A 7 12.16 37.19 -17.48
C ALA A 7 13.26 36.15 -17.15
N ARG A 8 12.87 34.94 -16.75
CA ARG A 8 13.80 33.80 -16.64
C ARG A 8 14.26 33.38 -18.04
N PRO A 9 15.57 33.19 -18.28
CA PRO A 9 16.06 32.73 -19.57
C PRO A 9 15.61 31.27 -19.82
N ARG A 10 15.00 31.05 -20.99
CA ARG A 10 14.73 29.70 -21.52
C ARG A 10 16.07 29.10 -21.97
N LEU A 11 16.44 27.96 -21.38
CA LEU A 11 17.60 27.20 -21.83
C LEU A 11 17.36 26.63 -23.24
N PRO A 12 18.39 26.63 -24.11
CA PRO A 12 18.26 26.19 -25.49
C PRO A 12 17.96 24.70 -25.60
N ARG A 13 17.04 24.38 -26.51
CA ARG A 13 16.86 23.04 -27.07
C ARG A 13 17.97 22.81 -28.11
N ASP A 14 18.57 21.62 -27.99
CA ASP A 14 19.29 20.89 -29.02
C ASP A 14 20.74 21.33 -29.31
N ALA A 15 21.71 20.45 -28.99
CA ALA A 15 22.69 19.93 -29.94
C ALA A 15 23.71 18.99 -29.27
N ALA A 16 23.86 17.79 -29.87
CA ALA A 16 25.07 16.97 -30.06
C ALA A 16 24.74 15.48 -29.83
N LYS A 17 24.50 14.70 -30.90
CA LYS A 17 25.51 14.01 -31.71
C LYS A 17 26.37 13.04 -30.87
N ASN A 18 26.06 11.74 -30.92
CA ASN A 18 26.89 10.64 -31.45
C ASN A 18 26.41 9.30 -30.86
N SER A 19 25.61 8.53 -31.58
CA SER A 19 25.26 7.15 -31.18
C SER A 19 25.50 6.13 -32.31
N SER A 20 26.45 6.40 -33.19
CA SER A 20 26.87 5.48 -34.25
C SER A 20 28.16 4.74 -33.88
N LYS A 21 28.23 4.11 -32.70
CA LYS A 21 29.30 3.15 -32.37
C LYS A 21 29.02 2.32 -31.12
N LEU A 22 27.97 1.51 -31.14
CA LEU A 22 27.99 0.22 -30.43
C LEU A 22 27.50 -0.84 -31.39
N LYS A 23 28.50 -1.40 -32.09
CA LYS A 23 28.40 -2.61 -32.89
C LYS A 23 28.06 -3.78 -31.96
N ASN A 24 27.07 -4.56 -32.36
CA ASN A 24 26.99 -6.01 -32.17
C ASN A 24 27.30 -6.56 -30.78
N PHE A 25 26.32 -6.53 -29.88
CA PHE A 25 26.22 -7.54 -28.83
C PHE A 25 25.07 -8.48 -29.16
N ARG A 26 25.40 -9.55 -29.89
CA ARG A 26 24.54 -10.71 -30.14
C ARG A 26 24.39 -11.44 -28.81
N ILE A 27 23.34 -11.15 -28.06
CA ILE A 27 22.99 -11.95 -26.87
C ILE A 27 22.48 -13.29 -27.39
N SER A 28 23.31 -14.32 -27.23
CA SER A 28 22.93 -15.72 -27.39
C SER A 28 21.85 -16.06 -26.36
N THR A 29 20.59 -16.01 -26.76
CA THR A 29 19.52 -16.66 -26.01
C THR A 29 19.65 -18.16 -26.22
N LYS A 30 20.39 -18.83 -25.34
CA LYS A 30 20.27 -20.28 -25.18
C LYS A 30 18.81 -20.58 -24.81
N THR A 31 18.06 -21.13 -25.75
CA THR A 31 16.77 -21.76 -25.50
C THR A 31 17.03 -22.98 -24.63
N THR A 32 16.63 -22.94 -23.35
CA THR A 32 16.57 -24.14 -22.53
C THR A 32 15.39 -24.99 -23.00
N PRO A 33 15.56 -26.30 -23.23
CA PRO A 33 14.45 -27.17 -23.61
C PRO A 33 13.48 -27.28 -22.43
N THR A 34 12.22 -26.97 -22.69
CA THR A 34 11.12 -27.18 -21.75
C THR A 34 10.89 -28.67 -21.58
N THR A 35 11.15 -29.20 -20.39
CA THR A 35 10.83 -30.57 -20.00
C THR A 35 9.30 -30.77 -20.11
N PRO A 36 8.82 -31.87 -20.73
CA PRO A 36 7.40 -32.21 -20.71
C PRO A 36 6.96 -32.42 -19.26
N HIS A 37 5.94 -31.70 -18.84
CA HIS A 37 5.33 -31.86 -17.52
C HIS A 37 4.47 -33.13 -17.54
N ASP A 38 5.06 -34.25 -17.12
CA ASP A 38 4.32 -35.48 -16.87
C ASP A 38 3.28 -35.26 -15.78
N ASN A 39 2.07 -35.75 -16.06
CA ASN A 39 0.91 -35.71 -15.21
C ASN A 39 0.86 -36.99 -14.36
N PRO A 40 1.15 -36.97 -13.05
CA PRO A 40 0.92 -38.13 -12.22
C PRO A 40 -0.51 -38.06 -11.71
N ARG A 41 -1.44 -38.64 -12.47
CA ARG A 41 -2.72 -39.07 -11.91
C ARG A 41 -2.56 -40.52 -11.45
N GLN A 42 -2.92 -40.72 -10.17
CA GLN A 42 -3.28 -41.98 -9.50
C GLN A 42 -2.17 -42.67 -8.69
N HIS A 43 -2.17 -42.40 -7.38
CA HIS A 43 -2.10 -43.48 -6.40
C HIS A 43 -3.20 -43.29 -5.35
N LEU A 44 -3.76 -44.42 -4.99
CA LEU A 44 -5.01 -44.67 -4.28
C LEU A 44 -4.81 -44.60 -2.75
N GLN A 45 -5.88 -44.20 -2.07
CA GLN A 45 -6.37 -44.58 -0.72
C GLN A 45 -5.33 -44.89 0.38
N ASP A 46 -5.26 -44.02 1.39
CA ASP A 46 -5.72 -44.28 2.77
C ASP A 46 -5.09 -43.26 3.75
N GLY A 47 -5.93 -42.73 4.65
CA GLY A 47 -5.47 -41.89 5.77
C GLY A 47 -6.23 -40.58 5.91
N LYS A 48 -7.16 -40.56 6.87
CA LYS A 48 -7.90 -39.38 7.39
C LYS A 48 -7.07 -38.10 7.35
N SER A 49 -7.41 -37.20 6.44
CA SER A 49 -6.91 -35.82 6.46
C SER A 49 -7.65 -35.04 7.55
N PRO A 50 -6.99 -34.49 8.57
CA PRO A 50 -7.67 -33.68 9.57
C PRO A 50 -8.30 -32.47 8.88
N SER A 51 -9.57 -32.22 9.15
CA SER A 51 -10.29 -31.08 8.57
C SER A 51 -9.53 -29.77 8.82
N LEU A 52 -9.61 -28.83 7.86
CA LEU A 52 -9.05 -27.48 7.99
C LEU A 52 -9.58 -26.69 9.21
N TYR A 53 -10.58 -27.22 9.92
CA TYR A 53 -11.08 -26.69 11.18
C TYR A 53 -10.29 -27.14 12.42
N GLY A 54 -9.53 -28.24 12.34
CA GLY A 54 -8.73 -28.75 13.47
C GLY A 54 -7.44 -27.97 13.72
N TYR A 55 -6.89 -27.30 12.70
CA TYR A 55 -5.64 -26.54 12.82
C TYR A 55 -5.81 -25.11 13.37
N LEU A 56 -7.05 -24.66 13.55
CA LEU A 56 -7.37 -23.33 14.10
C LEU A 56 -7.66 -23.35 15.60
N SER A 57 -7.91 -24.51 16.22
CA SER A 57 -8.14 -24.60 17.67
C SER A 57 -6.84 -24.82 18.46
N ASP A 58 -5.88 -25.59 17.94
CA ASP A 58 -4.64 -25.93 18.68
C ASP A 58 -3.52 -24.87 18.63
N ARG A 59 -3.79 -23.74 17.95
CA ARG A 59 -2.91 -22.55 17.96
C ARG A 59 -3.35 -21.50 18.99
N ILE A 60 -4.60 -21.57 19.47
CA ILE A 60 -5.14 -20.62 20.44
C ILE A 60 -4.70 -20.97 21.87
N GLU A 61 -4.39 -22.24 22.17
CA GLU A 61 -4.09 -22.68 23.53
C GLU A 61 -2.58 -22.66 23.91
N ARG A 62 -1.66 -22.48 22.94
CA ARG A 62 -0.20 -22.40 23.19
C ARG A 62 0.38 -20.97 23.20
N ALA A 63 -0.47 -19.95 23.07
CA ALA A 63 -0.05 -18.56 23.20
C ALA A 63 -0.13 -18.03 24.66
N SER A 64 -0.46 -18.88 25.63
CA SER A 64 -0.60 -18.47 27.05
C SER A 64 0.67 -18.65 27.90
N ALA A 65 1.77 -19.22 27.36
CA ALA A 65 2.90 -19.63 28.20
C ALA A 65 4.21 -18.84 28.01
N ASN A 66 4.28 -17.82 27.14
CA ASN A 66 5.46 -16.94 27.01
C ASN A 66 5.07 -15.53 26.55
N GLY A 67 4.08 -14.93 27.21
CA GLY A 67 3.82 -13.51 27.15
C GLY A 67 4.57 -12.80 28.26
N CYS A 68 5.90 -12.73 28.19
CA CYS A 68 6.66 -11.81 29.03
C CYS A 68 6.37 -10.38 28.53
N GLU A 69 5.19 -9.85 28.91
CA GLU A 69 4.83 -8.46 28.73
C GLU A 69 5.65 -7.65 29.74
N LEU A 70 6.91 -7.41 29.39
CA LEU A 70 7.68 -6.30 29.94
C LEU A 70 6.92 -5.02 29.57
N GLN A 71 6.01 -4.61 30.45
CA GLN A 71 5.46 -3.26 30.43
C GLN A 71 6.61 -2.30 30.74
N SER A 72 7.37 -1.93 29.71
CA SER A 72 8.19 -0.73 29.79
C SER A 72 7.24 0.45 29.88
N SER A 73 7.24 1.10 31.03
CA SER A 73 6.37 2.24 31.40
C SER A 73 6.44 3.44 30.45
N GLY A 74 7.35 3.44 29.47
CA GLY A 74 7.49 4.49 28.44
C GLY A 74 6.89 4.15 27.06
N LYS A 75 6.34 2.95 26.85
CA LYS A 75 5.86 2.54 25.52
C LYS A 75 4.42 2.99 25.27
N VAL A 76 4.25 4.04 24.48
CA VAL A 76 2.93 4.53 24.08
C VAL A 76 2.19 3.44 23.26
N LYS A 77 1.04 2.98 23.79
CA LYS A 77 0.14 2.03 23.13
C LYS A 77 -0.74 2.78 22.12
N THR A 78 -0.75 2.33 20.86
CA THR A 78 -1.48 3.03 19.78
C THR A 78 -2.99 3.03 20.00
N GLY A 79 -3.57 1.94 20.52
CA GLY A 79 -5.01 1.86 20.79
C GLY A 79 -5.52 2.96 21.71
N ALA A 80 -4.75 3.31 22.75
CA ALA A 80 -5.09 4.38 23.69
C ALA A 80 -4.99 5.80 23.11
N LEU A 81 -4.37 5.98 21.94
CA LEU A 81 -4.23 7.30 21.31
C LEU A 81 -5.46 7.70 20.49
N TRP A 82 -6.24 6.75 20.02
CA TRP A 82 -7.41 7.02 19.17
C TRP A 82 -8.53 7.75 19.93
N SER A 83 -8.67 7.49 21.22
CA SER A 83 -9.69 8.10 22.09
C SER A 83 -9.32 9.49 22.59
N LYS A 84 -8.09 9.97 22.35
CA LYS A 84 -7.60 11.26 22.85
C LYS A 84 -7.92 12.40 21.88
N ASN A 85 -8.07 13.61 22.42
CA ASN A 85 -8.31 14.79 21.60
C ASN A 85 -7.05 15.27 20.88
N LYS A 86 -7.23 16.05 19.80
CA LYS A 86 -6.13 16.63 19.02
C LYS A 86 -5.19 17.50 19.87
N THR A 87 -5.74 18.27 20.81
CA THR A 87 -4.98 19.12 21.73
C THR A 87 -4.08 18.28 22.64
N ASP A 88 -4.60 17.18 23.16
CA ASP A 88 -3.90 16.32 24.11
C ASP A 88 -2.79 15.53 23.41
N LEU A 89 -3.06 15.05 22.19
CA LEU A 89 -2.05 14.44 21.33
C LEU A 89 -0.93 15.41 20.94
N ALA A 90 -1.25 16.70 20.73
CA ALA A 90 -0.26 17.72 20.42
C ALA A 90 0.63 18.05 21.63
N LYS A 91 0.06 18.10 22.84
CA LYS A 91 0.81 18.25 24.10
C LYS A 91 1.75 17.07 24.33
N GLN A 92 1.22 15.84 24.26
CA GLN A 92 2.01 14.61 24.41
C GLN A 92 3.13 14.52 23.37
N LEU A 93 2.89 14.98 22.13
CA LEU A 93 3.92 15.06 21.09
C LEU A 93 5.03 16.08 21.43
N GLY A 94 4.67 17.22 22.04
CA GLY A 94 5.63 18.23 22.49
C GLY A 94 6.55 17.69 23.58
N GLU A 95 5.98 17.04 24.60
CA GLU A 95 6.71 16.44 25.71
C GLU A 95 7.69 15.34 25.23
N LEU A 96 7.24 14.44 24.35
CA LEU A 96 8.12 13.40 23.81
C LEU A 96 9.28 13.98 22.98
N LYS A 97 9.08 15.12 22.30
CA LYS A 97 10.13 15.79 21.53
C LYS A 97 11.15 16.47 22.44
N THR A 98 10.71 17.12 23.52
CA THR A 98 11.62 17.74 24.49
C THR A 98 12.47 16.68 25.20
N GLU A 99 11.85 15.57 25.62
CA GLU A 99 12.55 14.42 26.22
C GLU A 99 13.58 13.82 25.24
N LEU A 100 13.20 13.62 23.97
CA LEU A 100 14.14 13.16 22.94
C LEU A 100 15.32 14.12 22.76
N GLY A 101 15.06 15.43 22.81
CA GLY A 101 16.09 16.47 22.74
C GLY A 101 17.10 16.35 23.89
N GLN A 102 16.60 16.22 25.12
CA GLN A 102 17.43 16.04 26.32
C GLN A 102 18.26 14.75 26.27
N LEU A 103 17.70 13.64 25.80
CA LEU A 103 18.45 12.38 25.68
C LEU A 103 19.55 12.45 24.61
N ARG A 104 19.36 13.25 23.56
CA ARG A 104 20.38 13.46 22.53
C ARG A 104 21.55 14.31 23.03
N THR A 105 21.30 15.35 23.82
CA THR A 105 22.38 16.14 24.42
C THR A 105 23.14 15.32 25.46
N GLN A 106 22.44 14.54 26.30
CA GLN A 106 23.06 13.61 27.25
C GLN A 106 23.90 12.53 26.57
N LYS A 107 23.50 12.06 25.37
CA LYS A 107 24.31 11.13 24.59
C LYS A 107 25.68 11.71 24.23
N ILE A 108 25.72 12.99 23.87
CA ILE A 108 26.97 13.69 23.51
C ILE A 108 27.83 13.92 24.75
N ALA A 109 27.22 14.29 25.87
CA ALA A 109 27.91 14.52 27.14
C ALA A 109 28.36 13.23 27.86
N GLY A 110 28.18 12.04 27.26
CA GLY A 110 28.61 10.77 27.87
C GLY A 110 27.70 10.26 28.99
N GLY A 111 26.39 10.51 28.93
CA GLY A 111 25.42 10.07 29.93
C GLY A 111 25.25 8.54 30.06
N SER A 112 24.60 8.11 31.14
CA SER A 112 24.35 6.68 31.46
C SER A 112 23.67 5.90 30.32
N ALA A 113 24.20 4.72 29.99
CA ALA A 113 23.70 3.84 28.94
C ALA A 113 22.21 3.46 29.10
N SER A 114 21.73 3.32 30.33
CA SER A 114 20.32 3.02 30.65
C SER A 114 19.33 4.11 30.18
N LYS A 115 19.78 5.36 30.10
CA LYS A 115 18.97 6.48 29.59
C LYS A 115 18.99 6.51 28.05
N LEU A 116 20.09 6.06 27.45
CA LEU A 116 20.27 6.07 25.99
C LEU A 116 19.45 5.02 25.26
N THR A 117 19.15 3.88 25.88
CA THR A 117 18.27 2.84 25.31
C THR A 117 16.86 3.35 25.06
N LYS A 118 16.38 4.33 25.86
CA LYS A 118 15.05 4.95 25.71
C LYS A 118 14.90 5.78 24.43
N ILE A 119 15.99 6.21 23.79
CA ILE A 119 15.96 7.02 22.56
C ILE A 119 15.16 6.30 21.46
N HIS A 120 15.36 4.99 21.32
CA HIS A 120 14.65 4.19 20.31
C HIS A 120 13.15 4.15 20.55
N ASP A 121 12.74 3.92 21.80
CA ASP A 121 11.34 3.80 22.18
C ASP A 121 10.60 5.15 22.06
N ILE A 122 11.23 6.26 22.47
CA ILE A 122 10.66 7.59 22.32
C ILE A 122 10.48 7.96 20.84
N ARG A 123 11.46 7.63 19.97
CA ARG A 123 11.31 7.84 18.52
C ARG A 123 10.12 7.07 17.96
N LYS A 124 9.93 5.82 18.38
CA LYS A 124 8.76 5.01 17.99
C LYS A 124 7.46 5.59 18.55
N SER A 125 7.45 6.09 19.78
CA SER A 125 6.30 6.74 20.41
C SER A 125 5.90 8.02 19.66
N ILE A 126 6.85 8.88 19.30
CA ILE A 126 6.62 10.08 18.46
C ILE A 126 5.99 9.68 17.12
N ALA A 127 6.56 8.66 16.45
CA ALA A 127 6.04 8.19 15.18
C ALA A 127 4.58 7.73 15.30
N LYS A 128 4.23 6.94 16.33
CA LYS A 128 2.86 6.50 16.58
C LYS A 128 1.88 7.66 16.79
N VAL A 129 2.25 8.65 17.60
CA VAL A 129 1.41 9.84 17.85
C VAL A 129 1.17 10.62 16.56
N LEU A 130 2.22 10.87 15.77
CA LEU A 130 2.10 11.52 14.46
C LEU A 130 1.23 10.72 13.49
N THR A 131 1.35 9.38 13.46
CA THR A 131 0.50 8.53 12.64
C THR A 131 -0.98 8.70 12.97
N VAL A 132 -1.35 8.69 14.25
CA VAL A 132 -2.75 8.85 14.68
C VAL A 132 -3.27 10.26 14.36
N ILE A 133 -2.48 11.31 14.63
CA ILE A 133 -2.84 12.69 14.27
C ILE A 133 -3.10 12.79 12.76
N ASN A 134 -2.20 12.29 11.92
CA ASN A 134 -2.32 12.35 10.47
C ASN A 134 -3.49 11.51 9.94
N ALA A 135 -3.73 10.33 10.53
CA ALA A 135 -4.87 9.48 10.19
C ALA A 135 -6.21 10.17 10.48
N ASN A 136 -6.35 10.79 11.66
CA ASN A 136 -7.55 11.52 12.07
C ASN A 136 -7.77 12.79 11.23
N GLN A 137 -6.70 13.53 10.91
CA GLN A 137 -6.80 14.67 9.99
C GLN A 137 -7.27 14.23 8.59
N ARG A 138 -6.69 13.13 8.07
CA ARG A 138 -7.03 12.61 6.75
C ARG A 138 -8.44 12.04 6.70
N SER A 139 -8.93 11.39 7.75
CA SER A 139 -10.32 10.92 7.84
C SER A 139 -11.29 12.09 7.86
N GLN A 140 -11.01 13.15 8.64
CA GLN A 140 -11.84 14.35 8.66
C GLN A 140 -11.88 15.05 7.31
N LEU A 141 -10.74 15.16 6.61
CA LEU A 141 -10.70 15.72 5.26
C LEU A 141 -11.49 14.87 4.25
N ARG A 142 -11.45 13.54 4.37
CA ARG A 142 -12.27 12.64 3.53
C ARG A 142 -13.76 12.85 3.76
N LEU A 143 -14.17 13.08 5.01
CA LEU A 143 -15.57 13.42 5.32
C LEU A 143 -15.95 14.77 4.71
N PHE A 144 -15.12 15.80 4.87
CA PHE A 144 -15.37 17.13 4.32
C PHE A 144 -15.43 17.17 2.79
N TYR A 145 -14.60 16.38 2.10
CA TYR A 145 -14.57 16.29 0.64
C TYR A 145 -15.45 15.17 0.07
N LYS A 146 -16.23 14.48 0.90
CA LYS A 146 -17.14 13.43 0.45
C LYS A 146 -18.12 14.00 -0.59
N ASN A 147 -18.30 13.28 -1.70
CA ASN A 147 -19.18 13.63 -2.81
C ASN A 147 -18.86 14.93 -3.56
N LYS A 148 -17.79 15.67 -3.21
CA LYS A 148 -17.36 16.83 -3.98
C LYS A 148 -16.68 16.37 -5.27
N LYS A 149 -17.01 17.01 -6.39
CA LYS A 149 -16.43 16.71 -7.71
C LYS A 149 -14.91 16.81 -7.72
N TYR A 150 -14.36 17.82 -7.07
CA TYR A 150 -12.91 18.09 -7.07
C TYR A 150 -12.29 17.68 -5.74
N LEU A 151 -11.51 16.60 -5.79
CA LEU A 151 -10.68 16.13 -4.68
C LEU A 151 -9.23 16.64 -4.84
N PRO A 152 -8.59 17.04 -3.73
CA PRO A 152 -7.14 17.23 -3.66
C PRO A 152 -6.39 15.97 -4.13
N LEU A 153 -5.23 16.16 -4.78
CA LEU A 153 -4.43 15.05 -5.35
C LEU A 153 -4.10 13.96 -4.32
N ASP A 154 -3.84 14.34 -3.07
CA ASP A 154 -3.51 13.41 -2.00
C ASP A 154 -4.66 12.47 -1.65
N LEU A 155 -5.91 12.93 -1.74
CA LEU A 155 -7.08 12.13 -1.38
C LEU A 155 -7.59 11.27 -2.55
N ARG A 156 -7.08 11.49 -3.76
CA ARG A 156 -7.46 10.70 -4.93
C ARG A 156 -7.00 9.24 -4.78
N PRO A 157 -7.76 8.27 -5.30
CA PRO A 157 -7.31 6.88 -5.32
C PRO A 157 -6.03 6.76 -6.14
N LYS A 158 -5.03 6.04 -5.59
CA LYS A 158 -3.78 5.77 -6.29
C LYS A 158 -3.98 4.62 -7.27
N GLN A 159 -4.07 4.95 -8.55
CA GLN A 159 -4.21 3.99 -9.65
C GLN A 159 -3.14 4.25 -10.71
N THR A 160 -2.85 3.25 -11.54
CA THR A 160 -1.93 3.42 -12.68
C THR A 160 -2.48 4.46 -13.66
N ARG A 161 -1.58 5.08 -14.42
CA ARG A 161 -1.97 6.08 -15.43
C ARG A 161 -2.92 5.51 -16.48
N ALA A 162 -2.71 4.26 -16.90
CA ALA A 162 -3.59 3.56 -17.83
C ALA A 162 -5.01 3.40 -17.26
N ILE A 163 -5.14 2.96 -16.00
CA ILE A 163 -6.44 2.81 -15.33
C ILE A 163 -7.17 4.15 -15.18
N ARG A 164 -6.46 5.26 -14.97
CA ARG A 164 -7.08 6.59 -14.87
C ARG A 164 -7.55 7.15 -16.22
N ARG A 165 -6.98 6.68 -17.33
CA ARG A 165 -7.27 7.18 -18.69
C ARG A 165 -8.29 6.31 -19.45
N ARG A 166 -8.49 5.06 -19.06
CA ARG A 166 -9.51 4.20 -19.67
C ARG A 166 -10.91 4.76 -19.41
N LEU A 167 -11.84 4.42 -20.30
CA LEU A 167 -13.26 4.74 -20.15
C LEU A 167 -13.85 4.13 -18.87
N THR A 168 -14.88 4.75 -18.32
CA THR A 168 -15.65 4.17 -17.21
C THR A 168 -16.38 2.91 -17.68
N LYS A 169 -16.69 1.98 -16.76
CA LYS A 169 -17.42 0.74 -17.09
C LYS A 169 -18.78 1.02 -17.75
N HIS A 170 -19.43 2.11 -17.32
CA HIS A 170 -20.67 2.58 -17.91
C HIS A 170 -20.47 3.01 -19.37
N GLU A 171 -19.46 3.86 -19.65
CA GLU A 171 -19.15 4.30 -21.02
C GLU A 171 -18.72 3.15 -21.92
N SER A 172 -17.87 2.24 -21.44
CA SER A 172 -17.45 1.08 -22.23
C SER A 172 -18.60 0.11 -22.52
N GLY A 173 -19.61 0.07 -21.67
CA GLY A 173 -20.81 -0.76 -21.84
C GLY A 173 -21.95 -0.07 -22.60
N LYS A 174 -21.80 1.21 -22.99
CA LYS A 174 -22.82 1.89 -23.78
C LYS A 174 -22.89 1.26 -25.17
N THR A 175 -24.03 0.67 -25.46
CA THR A 175 -24.38 0.13 -26.76
C THR A 175 -25.42 1.02 -27.44
N LEU A 176 -25.37 1.09 -28.77
CA LEU A 176 -26.35 1.81 -29.58
C LEU A 176 -27.75 1.19 -29.40
N GLU A 177 -28.82 1.98 -29.51
CA GLU A 177 -30.18 1.45 -29.38
C GLU A 177 -30.47 0.33 -30.39
N LYS A 178 -29.94 0.45 -31.61
CA LYS A 178 -30.03 -0.58 -32.65
C LYS A 178 -29.42 -1.91 -32.20
N THR A 179 -28.25 -1.89 -31.56
CA THR A 179 -27.59 -3.12 -31.10
C THR A 179 -28.28 -3.68 -29.86
N LYS A 180 -28.80 -2.83 -28.96
CA LYS A 180 -29.64 -3.26 -27.82
C LYS A 180 -30.88 -4.01 -28.30
N LYS A 181 -31.67 -3.42 -29.21
CA LYS A 181 -32.87 -4.06 -29.78
C LYS A 181 -32.54 -5.43 -30.39
N ARG A 182 -31.46 -5.51 -31.19
CA ARG A 182 -31.00 -6.79 -31.77
C ARG A 182 -30.67 -7.83 -30.69
N ALA A 183 -29.92 -7.46 -29.66
CA ALA A 183 -29.54 -8.37 -28.58
C ALA A 183 -30.74 -8.84 -27.74
N THR A 184 -31.73 -7.97 -27.53
CA THR A 184 -32.99 -8.32 -26.83
C THR A 184 -33.81 -9.31 -27.64
N HIS A 185 -33.98 -9.08 -28.94
CA HIS A 185 -34.79 -9.96 -29.80
C HIS A 185 -34.11 -11.29 -30.13
N PHE A 186 -32.79 -11.30 -30.29
CA PHE A 186 -32.01 -12.48 -30.67
C PHE A 186 -30.87 -12.75 -29.66
N PRO A 187 -31.19 -13.23 -28.44
CA PRO A 187 -30.17 -13.60 -27.48
C PRO A 187 -29.43 -14.87 -27.93
N GLN A 188 -28.14 -14.98 -27.59
CA GLN A 188 -27.37 -16.20 -27.84
C GLN A 188 -27.95 -17.35 -26.99
N ARG A 189 -28.58 -18.32 -27.66
CA ARG A 189 -29.19 -19.48 -27.01
C ARG A 189 -28.15 -20.58 -26.84
N LYS A 190 -28.17 -21.26 -25.69
CA LYS A 190 -27.41 -22.49 -25.48
C LYS A 190 -28.21 -23.65 -26.08
N TYR A 191 -27.57 -24.47 -26.90
CA TYR A 191 -28.15 -25.69 -27.46
C TYR A 191 -27.10 -26.80 -27.45
N ALA A 192 -27.57 -28.05 -27.48
CA ALA A 192 -26.74 -29.23 -27.63
C ALA A 192 -27.35 -30.09 -28.74
N ILE A 193 -26.49 -30.79 -29.49
CA ILE A 193 -26.89 -31.72 -30.55
C ILE A 193 -26.74 -33.12 -29.97
N LYS A 194 -27.76 -33.96 -30.17
CA LYS A 194 -27.70 -35.37 -29.77
C LYS A 194 -26.71 -36.09 -30.70
N ALA A 195 -25.79 -36.87 -30.14
CA ALA A 195 -24.95 -37.74 -30.95
C ALA A 195 -25.81 -38.85 -31.56
N GLU A 196 -25.73 -39.02 -32.88
CA GLU A 196 -26.34 -40.15 -33.56
C GLU A 196 -25.37 -41.35 -33.52
N ALA A 197 -25.92 -42.54 -33.29
CA ALA A 197 -25.20 -43.80 -33.11
C ALA A 197 -25.07 -44.56 -34.43
#